data_AF-A0A820MNL1-F1
#
_entry.id   AF-A0A820MNL1-F1
#
_cell.length_a   1.000
_cell.length_b   1.000
_cell.length_c   1.000
_cell.angle_alpha   90.00
_cell.angle_beta   90.00
_cell.angle_gamma   90.00
#
_symmetry.space_group_name_H-M   'P 1'
#
loop_
_entity.id
_entity.type
_entity.pdbx_description
1 polymer ?
#
loop_
_entity_poly.entity_id
_entity_poly.type
_entity_poly.pdbx_seq_one_letter_code
_entity_poly.pdbx_strand_id
1 'polypeptide(L)' 'MYLIVLVFNVGEYRRDVVKSYADKDFFDPDNAEAVAVRNLCAQNALEDMCNYLADEGEVAIFDATNTTRERRRVIYDY' A
#
# COMPACT_ATOMS: atom_id res chain seq x y z
N MET A 1 6.55 24.75 -14.57
CA MET A 1 7.17 23.44 -14.33
C MET A 1 6.14 22.62 -13.57
N TYR A 2 5.68 21.51 -14.14
CA TYR A 2 4.72 20.62 -13.49
C TYR A 2 5.49 19.39 -13.04
N LEU A 3 5.23 18.92 -11.83
CA LEU A 3 5.81 17.68 -11.32
C LEU A 3 5.06 16.48 -11.90
N ILE A 4 5.78 15.43 -12.26
CA ILE A 4 5.19 14.13 -12.60
C ILE A 4 4.89 13.41 -11.29
N VAL A 5 3.60 13.22 -11.00
CA VAL A 5 3.11 12.66 -9.72
C VAL A 5 2.15 11.51 -9.96
N LEU A 6 2.27 10.43 -9.18
CA LEU A 6 1.32 9.31 -9.19
C LEU A 6 0.90 8.90 -7.77
N VAL A 7 -0.34 8.43 -7.63
CA VAL A 7 -0.92 7.95 -6.37
C VAL A 7 -0.95 6.43 -6.37
N PHE A 8 -0.41 5.84 -5.31
CA PHE A 8 -0.41 4.40 -5.05
C PHE A 8 -1.39 4.10 -3.91
N ASN A 9 -2.66 3.84 -4.26
CA ASN A 9 -3.71 3.57 -3.28
C ASN A 9 -3.73 2.09 -2.89
N VAL A 10 -3.24 1.74 -1.70
CA VAL A 10 -3.17 0.33 -1.24
C VAL A 10 -4.55 -0.34 -1.17
N GLY A 11 -5.62 0.46 -1.08
CA GLY A 11 -6.99 -0.03 -1.16
C GLY A 11 -7.37 -0.61 -2.51
N GLU A 12 -6.80 -0.11 -3.62
CA GLU A 12 -6.95 -0.67 -4.98
C GLU A 12 -6.26 -2.03 -5.07
N TYR A 13 -4.98 -2.09 -4.70
CA TYR A 13 -4.22 -3.34 -4.60
C TYR A 13 -4.96 -4.42 -3.81
N ARG A 14 -5.59 -4.05 -2.69
CA ARG A 14 -6.41 -4.99 -1.91
C ARG A 14 -7.69 -5.42 -2.64
N ARG A 15 -8.39 -4.51 -3.34
CA ARG A 15 -9.62 -4.88 -4.07
C ARG A 15 -9.32 -5.86 -5.21
N ASP A 16 -8.18 -5.73 -5.87
CA ASP A 16 -7.77 -6.63 -6.95
C ASP A 16 -7.46 -8.05 -6.43
N VAL A 17 -6.88 -8.15 -5.23
CA VAL A 17 -6.57 -9.43 -4.58
C VAL A 17 -7.82 -10.11 -4.03
N VAL A 18 -8.67 -9.37 -3.30
CA VAL A 18 -9.77 -9.97 -2.51
C VAL A 18 -11.03 -10.23 -3.37
N LYS A 19 -11.16 -9.60 -4.56
CA LYS A 19 -12.23 -9.77 -5.57
C LYS A 19 -13.68 -9.58 -5.10
N SER A 20 -13.95 -9.51 -3.80
CA SER A 20 -15.23 -9.19 -3.16
C SER A 20 -15.05 -8.09 -2.10
N TYR A 21 -16.16 -7.46 -1.70
CA TYR A 21 -16.13 -6.52 -0.58
C TYR A 21 -15.76 -7.27 0.69
N ALA A 22 -14.55 -7.00 1.18
CA ALA A 22 -14.10 -7.41 2.50
C ALA A 22 -15.04 -6.86 3.57
N ASP A 23 -15.57 -7.75 4.43
CA ASP A 23 -16.37 -7.38 5.58
C ASP A 23 -15.51 -6.72 6.67
N LYS A 24 -16.13 -6.36 7.81
CA LYS A 24 -15.39 -5.76 8.93
C LYS A 24 -14.31 -6.71 9.49
N ASP A 25 -14.51 -8.01 9.40
CA ASP A 25 -13.66 -9.05 10.00
C ASP A 25 -12.33 -9.18 9.24
N PHE A 26 -12.29 -8.78 7.97
CA PHE A 26 -11.05 -8.61 7.22
C PHE A 26 -10.14 -7.51 7.80
N PHE A 27 -10.71 -6.49 8.43
CA PHE A 27 -9.91 -5.39 9.00
C PHE A 27 -9.50 -5.62 10.45
N ASP A 28 -9.99 -6.71 11.05
CA ASP A 28 -9.65 -7.12 12.41
C ASP A 28 -8.12 -7.27 12.56
N PRO A 29 -7.49 -6.63 13.57
CA PRO A 29 -6.06 -6.80 13.83
C PRO A 29 -5.67 -8.22 14.25
N ASP A 30 -6.60 -9.00 14.81
CA ASP A 30 -6.35 -10.36 15.29
C ASP A 30 -6.52 -11.42 14.17
N ASN A 31 -7.04 -11.02 13.00
CA ASN A 31 -7.12 -11.86 11.82
C ASN A 31 -5.77 -11.90 11.09
N ALA A 32 -4.90 -12.83 11.50
CA ALA A 32 -3.55 -12.98 10.96
C ALA A 32 -3.50 -13.16 9.44
N GLU A 33 -4.48 -13.86 8.85
CA GLU A 33 -4.57 -14.06 7.40
C GLU A 33 -4.87 -12.74 6.68
N ALA A 34 -5.86 -11.99 7.15
CA ALA A 34 -6.20 -10.71 6.56
C ALA A 34 -5.12 -9.63 6.79
N VAL A 35 -4.42 -9.68 7.93
CA VAL A 35 -3.21 -8.87 8.15
C VAL A 35 -2.13 -9.20 7.13
N ALA A 36 -1.86 -10.49 6.87
CA ALA A 36 -0.88 -10.90 5.86
C ALA A 36 -1.24 -10.41 4.46
N VAL A 37 -2.50 -10.51 4.06
CA VAL A 37 -2.98 -9.98 2.77
C VAL A 37 -2.80 -8.47 2.70
N ARG A 38 -3.20 -7.71 3.73
CA ARG A 38 -3.01 -6.24 3.77
C ARG A 38 -1.53 -5.83 3.73
N ASN A 39 -0.64 -6.62 4.32
CA ASN A 39 0.80 -6.39 4.25
C ASN A 39 1.33 -6.64 2.84
N LEU A 40 0.90 -7.72 2.18
CA LEU A 40 1.27 -8.01 0.79
C LEU A 40 0.81 -6.89 -0.16
N CYS A 41 -0.42 -6.41 -0.03
CA CYS A 41 -0.90 -5.29 -0.85
C CYS A 41 -0.08 -4.01 -0.64
N ALA A 42 0.32 -3.71 0.60
CA ALA A 42 1.17 -2.57 0.89
C ALA A 42 2.58 -2.73 0.29
N GLN A 43 3.13 -3.95 0.32
CA GLN A 43 4.44 -4.26 -0.27
C GLN A 43 4.42 -4.13 -1.79
N ASN A 44 3.41 -4.66 -2.47
CA ASN A 44 3.27 -4.55 -3.92
C ASN A 44 3.14 -3.07 -4.35
N ALA A 45 2.38 -2.28 -3.59
CA ALA A 45 2.25 -0.85 -3.85
C ALA A 45 3.56 -0.08 -3.60
N LEU A 46 4.37 -0.50 -2.61
CA LEU A 46 5.72 0.05 -2.39
C LEU A 46 6.66 -0.28 -3.55
N GLU A 47 6.63 -1.52 -4.04
CA GLU A 47 7.46 -1.96 -5.16
C GLU A 47 7.15 -1.18 -6.44
N ASP A 48 5.87 -1.06 -6.79
CA ASP A 48 5.43 -0.26 -7.95
C ASP A 48 5.80 1.22 -7.80
N MET A 49 5.68 1.75 -6.57
CA MET A 49 6.08 3.12 -6.27
C MET A 49 7.57 3.35 -6.46
N CYS A 50 8.42 2.45 -5.98
CA CYS A 50 9.86 2.52 -6.15
C CYS A 50 10.24 2.40 -7.63
N ASN A 51 9.60 1.51 -8.38
CA ASN A 51 9.80 1.38 -9.82
C ASN A 51 9.44 2.67 -10.56
N TYR A 52 8.31 3.30 -10.21
CA TYR A 52 7.90 4.58 -10.79
C TYR A 52 8.90 5.71 -10.49
N LEU A 53 9.38 5.81 -9.25
CA LEU A 53 10.36 6.83 -8.84
C LEU A 53 11.76 6.59 -9.42
N ALA A 54 12.10 5.34 -9.77
CA ALA A 54 13.36 4.99 -10.40
C ALA A 54 13.39 5.31 -11.92
N ASP A 55 12.24 5.54 -12.53
CA ASP A 55 12.09 5.82 -13.96
C ASP A 55 11.71 7.29 -14.22
N GLU A 56 10.43 7.57 -14.46
CA GLU A 56 9.95 8.90 -14.89
C GLU A 56 9.29 9.73 -13.76
N GLY A 57 9.05 9.12 -12.59
CA GLY A 57 8.32 9.75 -11.49
C GLY A 57 9.15 10.69 -10.64
N GLU A 58 8.63 11.89 -10.37
CA GLU A 58 9.29 12.85 -9.47
C GLU A 58 8.74 12.79 -8.04
N VAL A 59 7.45 12.51 -7.89
CA VAL A 59 6.79 12.39 -6.58
C VAL A 59 5.78 11.24 -6.60
N ALA A 60 5.80 10.43 -5.54
CA ALA A 60 4.79 9.40 -5.34
C ALA A 60 4.00 9.64 -4.05
N ILE A 61 2.69 9.38 -4.11
CA ILE A 61 1.79 9.47 -2.96
C ILE A 61 1.38 8.06 -2.56
N PHE A 62 1.91 7.57 -1.45
CA PHE A 62 1.55 6.27 -0.88
C PHE A 62 0.29 6.38 -0.01
N ASP A 63 -0.88 6.18 -0.62
CA ASP A 63 -2.19 6.34 0.04
C ASP A 63 -2.62 5.05 0.74
N ALA A 64 -2.37 5.02 2.05
CA ALA A 64 -2.80 3.98 2.97
C ALA A 64 -2.95 4.56 4.39
N THR A 65 -3.63 3.81 5.27
CA THR A 65 -3.87 4.27 6.66
C THR A 65 -2.58 4.54 7.43
N ASN A 66 -1.56 3.70 7.26
CA ASN A 66 -0.22 3.86 7.84
C ASN A 66 -0.22 4.25 9.34
N THR A 67 -1.19 3.70 10.09
CA THR A 67 -1.50 4.11 11.46
C THR A 67 -0.46 3.64 12.47
N THR A 68 0.18 2.49 12.25
CA THR A 68 1.17 1.94 13.17
C THR A 68 2.58 2.48 12.91
N ARG A 69 3.38 2.61 13.97
CA ARG A 69 4.80 3.00 13.87
C ARG A 69 5.60 1.98 13.07
N GLU A 70 5.29 0.71 13.26
CA GLU A 70 5.91 -0.40 12.54
C GLU A 70 5.70 -0.28 11.03
N ARG A 71 4.46 -0.03 10.56
CA ARG A 71 4.20 0.16 9.14
C ARG A 71 4.98 1.34 8.56
N ARG A 72 5.02 2.47 9.27
CA ARG A 72 5.78 3.65 8.83
C ARG A 72 7.28 3.39 8.78
N ARG A 73 7.80 2.57 9.70
CA ARG A 73 9.20 2.16 9.69
C ARG A 73 9.51 1.28 8.48
N VAL A 74 8.64 0.32 8.16
CA VAL A 74 8.78 -0.49 6.93
C VAL A 74 8.86 0.41 5.70
N ILE A 75 7.97 1.40 5.57
CA ILE A 75 8.01 2.35 4.43
C ILE A 75 9.29 3.17 4.39
N TYR A 76 9.83 3.56 5.54
CA TYR A 76 11.07 4.35 5.62
C TYR A 76 12.32 3.52 5.31
N ASP A 77 12.33 2.24 5.72
CA ASP A 77 13.47 1.33 5.57
C ASP A 77 13.46 0.58 4.22
N TYR A 78 12.38 0.67 3.42
CA TYR A 78 12.20 0.02 2.12
C TYR A 78 13.01 0.74 1.03
#